data_AF-A0A9E8CT18-F1
#
_entry.id   AF-A0A9E8CT18-F1
#
_cell.length_a   1.000
_cell.length_b   1.000
_cell.length_c   1.000
_cell.angle_alpha   90.00
_cell.angle_beta   90.00
_cell.angle_gamma   90.00
#
_symmetry.space_group_name_H-M   'P 1'
#
loop_
_entity.id
_entity.type
_entity.pdbx_description
1 polymer ?
#
loop_
_entity_poly.entity_id
_entity_poly.type
_entity_poly.pdbx_seq_one_letter_code
_entity_poly.pdbx_strand_id
1 'polypeptide(L)'
;MNRLSVCAVPIVAGLLFSSKPSFSLTQPEVKAAVVAVAKSSQAYRDCLRIGGGKLEQTTDAKDINGDGIDEIILTETGTTGASMCFGRVGQQMSILVSDGAGGWRTALSVPAAGLDFIKRADNSWPDIEIGGPGFCFPIWRMQEGTGSYDIWKRCENGRLVEVKPSSPVTGTQPASIGTQVPVEINKAKVDGPPYDHNGSIVIVDAAKGLIVYDRPKKSIAATVKPGTVLFRGQPWKDGDTDIVIKGTAYVFKKGCQAAAYEARGTYHPMHGISQFRLEGASPIRSKTSCDIIGHTAIGPNSKLVFDIAIE
;
A
#
# COMPACT_ATOMS: atom_id res chain seq x y z
N MET A 1 -20.02 60.85 -60.71
CA MET A 1 -20.96 60.16 -59.82
C MET A 1 -20.16 59.16 -58.98
N ASN A 2 -19.99 59.46 -57.70
CA ASN A 2 -19.13 58.72 -56.75
C ASN A 2 -19.64 57.30 -56.52
N ARG A 3 -18.75 56.30 -56.62
CA ARG A 3 -18.93 55.00 -55.97
C ARG A 3 -17.85 54.85 -54.90
N LEU A 4 -18.26 54.96 -53.64
CA LEU A 4 -17.51 54.51 -52.47
C LEU A 4 -17.61 52.98 -52.42
N SER A 5 -16.47 52.30 -52.45
CA SER A 5 -16.36 50.87 -52.16
C SER A 5 -15.74 50.72 -50.78
N VAL A 6 -16.54 50.22 -49.83
CA VAL A 6 -16.09 49.96 -48.45
C VAL A 6 -15.44 48.58 -48.42
N CYS A 7 -14.14 48.51 -48.09
CA CYS A 7 -13.45 47.27 -47.78
C CYS A 7 -13.75 46.85 -46.34
N ALA A 8 -14.39 45.70 -46.16
CA ALA A 8 -14.52 45.03 -44.87
C ALA A 8 -13.22 44.27 -44.55
N VAL A 9 -12.61 44.57 -43.41
CA VAL A 9 -11.49 43.80 -42.85
C VAL A 9 -12.07 42.76 -41.88
N PRO A 10 -11.79 41.46 -42.03
CA PRO A 10 -12.25 40.47 -41.06
C PRO A 10 -11.39 40.53 -39.80
N ILE A 11 -12.03 40.71 -38.65
CA ILE A 11 -11.41 40.57 -37.34
C ILE A 11 -11.20 39.07 -37.09
N VAL A 12 -9.97 38.60 -37.15
CA VAL A 12 -9.59 37.27 -36.67
C VAL A 12 -9.59 37.32 -35.15
N ALA A 13 -10.64 36.79 -34.53
CA ALA A 13 -10.70 36.59 -33.09
C ALA A 13 -9.69 35.49 -32.71
N GLY A 14 -8.53 35.90 -32.19
CA GLY A 14 -7.58 34.98 -31.58
C GLY A 14 -8.22 34.32 -30.37
N LEU A 15 -8.42 33.00 -30.46
CA LEU A 15 -8.74 32.16 -29.30
C LEU A 15 -7.54 32.22 -28.34
N LEU A 16 -7.67 33.06 -27.31
CA LEU A 16 -6.78 33.03 -26.15
C LEU A 16 -7.04 31.71 -25.43
N PHE A 17 -6.12 30.75 -25.58
CA PHE A 17 -6.05 29.60 -24.69
C PHE A 17 -5.68 30.12 -23.30
N SER A 18 -6.68 30.25 -22.43
CA SER A 18 -6.49 30.53 -21.01
C SER A 18 -5.80 29.32 -20.38
N SER A 19 -4.50 29.43 -20.12
CA SER A 19 -3.78 28.49 -19.26
C SER A 19 -4.39 28.57 -17.88
N LYS A 20 -5.03 27.49 -17.41
CA LYS A 20 -5.56 27.41 -16.04
C LYS A 20 -4.42 27.70 -15.04
N PRO A 21 -4.62 28.55 -14.03
CA PRO A 21 -3.63 28.73 -12.98
C PRO A 21 -3.48 27.41 -12.20
N SER A 22 -2.24 26.95 -12.03
CA SER A 22 -1.90 25.92 -11.05
C SER A 22 -2.27 26.44 -9.67
N PHE A 23 -3.28 25.86 -9.03
CA PHE A 23 -3.64 26.23 -7.67
C PHE A 23 -2.62 25.59 -6.72
N SER A 24 -1.63 26.36 -6.29
CA SER A 24 -0.74 25.93 -5.21
C SER A 24 -1.55 25.69 -3.93
N LEU A 25 -1.32 24.55 -3.29
CA LEU A 25 -2.02 24.14 -2.08
C LEU A 25 -1.87 25.17 -0.95
N THR A 26 -2.96 25.40 -0.23
CA THR A 26 -2.97 26.25 0.96
C THR A 26 -2.41 25.50 2.18
N GLN A 27 -1.91 26.24 3.17
CA GLN A 27 -1.41 25.65 4.43
C GLN A 27 -2.44 24.74 5.15
N PRO A 28 -3.74 25.07 5.21
CA PRO A 28 -4.76 24.16 5.73
C PRO A 28 -4.87 22.85 4.94
N GLU A 29 -4.73 22.87 3.62
CA GLU A 29 -4.79 21.67 2.78
C GLU A 29 -3.57 20.77 3.02
N VAL A 30 -2.38 21.36 3.10
CA VAL A 30 -1.15 20.63 3.46
C VAL A 30 -1.29 19.98 4.83
N LYS A 31 -1.84 20.70 5.81
CA LYS A 31 -2.08 20.15 7.14
C LYS A 31 -3.09 18.99 7.11
N ALA A 32 -4.17 19.11 6.34
CA ALA A 32 -5.16 18.05 6.17
C ALA A 32 -4.54 16.79 5.53
N ALA A 33 -3.64 16.96 4.57
CA ALA A 33 -2.90 15.84 3.98
C ALA A 33 -2.01 15.14 5.01
N VAL A 34 -1.24 15.89 5.80
CA VAL A 34 -0.37 15.32 6.84
C VAL A 34 -1.18 14.56 7.91
N VAL A 35 -2.43 14.98 8.18
CA VAL A 35 -3.33 14.22 9.07
C VAL A 35 -3.64 12.82 8.52
N ALA A 36 -3.68 12.61 7.19
CA ALA A 36 -3.95 11.30 6.60
C ALA A 36 -2.90 10.24 6.97
N VAL A 37 -1.66 10.66 7.29
CA VAL A 37 -0.59 9.76 7.76
C VAL A 37 -0.37 9.82 9.28
N ALA A 38 -1.14 10.61 10.03
CA ALA A 38 -0.86 10.85 11.44
C ALA A 38 -0.74 9.57 12.28
N LYS A 39 -1.50 8.53 11.93
CA LYS A 39 -1.44 7.22 12.59
C LYS A 39 -0.12 6.48 12.30
N SER A 40 0.39 6.50 11.07
CA SER A 40 1.71 5.92 10.75
C SER A 40 2.84 6.75 11.35
N SER A 41 2.75 8.08 11.25
CA SER A 41 3.70 9.02 11.86
C SER A 41 3.81 8.86 13.37
N GLN A 42 2.73 8.43 14.04
CA GLN A 42 2.76 8.20 15.49
C GLN A 42 3.72 7.06 15.89
N ALA A 43 3.77 5.98 15.11
CA ALA A 43 4.72 4.89 15.36
C ALA A 43 6.17 5.39 15.27
N TYR A 44 6.48 6.24 14.29
CA TYR A 44 7.80 6.86 14.18
C TYR A 44 8.10 7.85 15.31
N ARG A 45 7.12 8.66 15.74
CA ARG A 45 7.26 9.54 16.91
C ARG A 45 7.64 8.75 18.17
N ASP A 46 6.95 7.64 18.41
CA ASP A 46 7.21 6.80 19.57
C ASP A 46 8.58 6.11 19.50
N CYS A 47 8.94 5.59 18.33
CA CYS A 47 10.27 5.01 18.10
C CYS A 47 11.38 6.04 18.33
N LEU A 48 11.28 7.22 17.72
CA LEU A 48 12.31 8.26 17.83
C LEU A 48 12.45 8.75 19.27
N ARG A 49 11.34 8.87 20.00
CA ARG A 49 11.35 9.24 21.42
C ARG A 49 12.16 8.25 22.27
N ILE A 50 12.07 6.95 21.99
CA ILE A 50 12.89 5.93 22.67
C ILE A 50 14.38 6.18 22.38
N GLY A 51 14.71 6.55 21.15
CA GLY A 51 16.07 6.91 20.73
C GLY A 51 16.54 8.32 21.12
N GLY A 52 15.76 9.06 21.92
CA GLY A 52 16.06 10.44 22.32
C GLY A 52 15.88 11.48 21.21
N GLY A 53 15.27 11.11 20.09
CA GLY A 53 14.99 11.98 18.95
C GLY A 53 13.53 12.46 18.88
N LYS A 54 13.26 13.33 17.91
CA LYS A 54 11.92 13.82 17.57
C LYS A 54 11.67 13.61 16.09
N LEU A 55 10.41 13.39 15.72
CA LEU A 55 9.99 13.31 14.31
C LEU A 55 10.15 14.69 13.66
N GLU A 56 10.83 14.72 12.52
CA GLU A 56 10.88 15.87 11.63
C GLU A 56 10.09 15.53 10.36
N GLN A 57 9.28 16.49 9.91
CA GLN A 57 8.43 16.34 8.74
C GLN A 57 8.66 17.51 7.80
N THR A 58 8.97 17.22 6.54
CA THR A 58 9.04 18.20 5.46
C THR A 58 8.09 17.83 4.35
N THR A 59 7.46 18.82 3.73
CA THR A 59 6.49 18.63 2.65
C THR A 59 6.95 19.39 1.42
N ASP A 60 6.88 18.74 0.27
CA ASP A 60 6.95 19.37 -1.04
C ASP A 60 5.61 19.19 -1.76
N ALA A 61 5.18 20.20 -2.53
CA ALA A 61 3.93 20.17 -3.27
C ALA A 61 4.24 20.24 -4.77
N LYS A 62 3.71 19.28 -5.52
CA LYS A 62 4.00 19.15 -6.95
C LYS A 62 2.90 18.39 -7.66
N ASP A 63 2.44 18.91 -8.79
CA ASP A 63 1.66 18.16 -9.77
C ASP A 63 2.52 17.03 -10.38
N ILE A 64 2.32 15.81 -9.89
CA ILE A 64 3.11 14.63 -10.27
C ILE A 64 2.56 14.03 -11.58
N ASN A 65 1.25 14.09 -11.80
CA ASN A 65 0.56 13.42 -12.91
C ASN A 65 0.20 14.35 -14.08
N GLY A 66 0.35 15.67 -13.92
CA GLY A 66 0.06 16.69 -14.91
C GLY A 66 -1.42 17.09 -15.04
N ASP A 67 -2.27 16.78 -14.05
CA ASP A 67 -3.70 17.08 -14.08
C ASP A 67 -4.06 18.48 -13.56
N GLY A 68 -3.06 19.23 -13.08
CA GLY A 68 -3.20 20.58 -12.53
C GLY A 68 -3.58 20.62 -11.06
N ILE A 69 -3.60 19.48 -10.35
CA ILE A 69 -3.74 19.37 -8.91
C ILE A 69 -2.40 18.91 -8.33
N ASP A 70 -1.87 19.68 -7.38
CA ASP A 70 -0.62 19.29 -6.71
C ASP A 70 -0.85 18.09 -5.76
N GLU A 71 0.05 17.11 -5.83
CA GLU A 71 0.25 16.10 -4.79
C GLU A 71 1.22 16.61 -3.71
N ILE A 72 1.17 16.00 -2.52
CA ILE A 72 2.13 16.28 -1.45
C ILE A 72 3.10 15.12 -1.31
N ILE A 73 4.38 15.43 -1.38
CA ILE A 73 5.47 14.53 -1.00
C ILE A 73 5.85 14.86 0.44
N LEU A 74 5.52 13.96 1.36
CA LEU A 74 5.91 14.06 2.77
C LEU A 74 7.18 13.25 2.99
N THR A 75 8.21 13.88 3.53
CA THR A 75 9.41 13.22 4.06
C THR A 75 9.36 13.25 5.57
N GLU A 76 9.51 12.09 6.20
CA GLU A 76 9.57 11.92 7.65
C GLU A 76 10.93 11.36 8.05
N THR A 77 11.63 12.05 8.95
CA THR A 77 12.91 11.61 9.51
C THR A 77 12.96 11.92 11.01
N GLY A 78 14.13 11.75 11.63
CA GLY A 78 14.31 12.03 13.05
C GLY A 78 15.54 12.86 13.35
N THR A 79 15.46 13.76 14.33
CA THR A 79 16.61 14.55 14.80
C THR A 79 17.78 13.67 15.24
N THR A 80 17.46 12.52 15.84
CA THR A 80 18.36 11.45 16.29
C THR A 80 17.61 10.12 16.18
N GLY A 81 18.32 9.01 15.97
CA GLY A 81 17.68 7.69 15.90
C GLY A 81 16.96 7.41 14.57
N ALA A 82 17.20 8.22 13.54
CA ALA A 82 16.58 8.07 12.24
C ALA A 82 16.86 6.68 11.62
N SER A 83 18.10 6.20 11.69
CA SER A 83 18.46 4.86 11.19
C SER A 83 17.80 3.71 11.96
N MET A 84 17.47 3.92 13.24
CA MET A 84 16.78 2.95 14.08
C MET A 84 15.29 2.85 13.71
N CYS A 85 14.67 3.99 13.38
CA CYS A 85 13.22 4.06 13.16
C CYS A 85 12.79 3.99 11.68
N PHE A 86 13.68 4.36 10.76
CA PHE A 86 13.44 4.39 9.32
C PHE A 86 14.38 3.46 8.53
N GLY A 87 15.11 2.60 9.23
CA GLY A 87 16.10 1.70 8.63
C GLY A 87 17.30 2.44 8.02
N ARG A 88 18.08 1.74 7.20
CA ARG A 88 19.35 2.25 6.63
C ARG A 88 19.20 3.51 5.76
N VAL A 89 18.02 3.76 5.24
CA VAL A 89 17.69 4.95 4.45
C VAL A 89 17.59 6.19 5.35
N GLY A 90 17.19 6.02 6.61
CA GLY A 90 17.10 7.11 7.59
C GLY A 90 15.87 8.01 7.43
N GLN A 91 14.98 7.74 6.48
CA GLN A 91 13.74 8.50 6.31
C GLN A 91 12.65 7.66 5.61
N GLN A 92 11.40 8.06 5.80
CA GLN A 92 10.22 7.58 5.09
C GLN A 92 9.73 8.66 4.15
N MET A 93 9.40 8.32 2.90
CA MET A 93 8.73 9.22 1.98
C MET A 93 7.33 8.71 1.65
N SER A 94 6.36 9.62 1.60
CA SER A 94 4.98 9.33 1.24
C SER A 94 4.45 10.29 0.18
N ILE A 95 3.67 9.77 -0.77
CA ILE A 95 2.92 10.58 -1.74
C ILE A 95 1.46 10.61 -1.29
N LEU A 96 0.95 11.81 -1.07
CA LEU A 96 -0.42 12.08 -0.65
C LEU A 96 -1.16 12.70 -1.84
N VAL A 97 -2.29 12.10 -2.18
CA VAL A 97 -3.11 12.49 -3.33
C VAL A 97 -4.45 12.98 -2.80
N SER A 98 -4.91 14.12 -3.31
CA SER A 98 -6.23 14.67 -3.01
C SER A 98 -7.32 13.78 -3.60
N ASP A 99 -8.45 13.66 -2.91
CA ASP A 99 -9.66 13.04 -3.47
C ASP A 99 -10.57 14.05 -4.19
N GLY A 100 -10.19 15.32 -4.22
CA GLY A 100 -10.97 16.41 -4.81
C GLY A 100 -12.16 16.89 -3.96
N ALA A 101 -12.44 16.24 -2.82
CA ALA A 101 -13.50 16.58 -1.87
C ALA A 101 -12.94 17.09 -0.53
N GLY A 102 -11.66 17.44 -0.49
CA GLY A 102 -10.95 17.90 0.71
C GLY A 102 -10.36 16.77 1.56
N GLY A 103 -10.51 15.51 1.13
CA GLY A 103 -9.83 14.36 1.71
C GLY A 103 -8.53 14.03 1.00
N TRP A 104 -7.70 13.23 1.68
CA TRP A 104 -6.37 12.86 1.23
C TRP A 104 -6.14 11.37 1.44
N ARG A 105 -5.44 10.74 0.51
CA ARG A 105 -5.05 9.33 0.58
C ARG A 105 -3.56 9.16 0.30
N THR A 106 -2.96 8.15 0.89
CA THR A 106 -1.57 7.78 0.63
C THR A 106 -1.50 6.90 -0.62
N ALA A 107 -0.88 7.38 -1.70
CA ALA A 107 -0.64 6.60 -2.92
C ALA A 107 0.64 5.75 -2.83
N LEU A 108 1.64 6.24 -2.09
CA LEU A 108 2.91 5.56 -1.85
C LEU A 108 3.37 5.90 -0.43
N SER A 109 3.94 4.93 0.29
CA SER A 109 4.67 5.17 1.54
C SER A 109 5.76 4.13 1.66
N VAL A 110 7.02 4.56 1.52
CA VAL A 110 8.18 3.67 1.47
C VAL A 110 9.41 4.32 2.09
N PRO A 111 10.35 3.54 2.64
CA PRO A 111 11.67 4.04 2.97
C PRO A 111 12.39 4.41 1.68
N ALA A 112 12.70 5.70 1.48
CA ALA A 112 13.34 6.19 0.27
C ALA A 112 14.28 7.36 0.57
N ALA A 113 15.48 7.35 -0.03
CA ALA A 113 16.41 8.49 0.01
C ALA A 113 15.94 9.60 -0.94
N GLY A 114 15.16 9.24 -1.96
CA GLY A 114 14.57 10.13 -2.94
C GLY A 114 13.55 9.39 -3.80
N LEU A 115 12.71 10.15 -4.49
CA LEU A 115 11.73 9.65 -5.44
C LEU A 115 12.02 10.30 -6.81
N ASP A 116 12.47 9.49 -7.76
CA ASP A 116 12.74 9.96 -9.12
C ASP A 116 11.56 9.63 -10.02
N PHE A 117 10.90 10.67 -10.53
CA PHE A 117 9.70 10.56 -11.36
C PHE A 117 10.05 10.39 -12.83
N ILE A 118 9.77 9.22 -13.36
CA ILE A 118 10.00 8.85 -14.76
C ILE A 118 8.70 9.08 -15.53
N LYS A 119 8.67 10.17 -16.30
CA LYS A 119 7.49 10.54 -17.10
C LYS A 119 7.17 9.44 -18.12
N ARG A 120 5.88 9.10 -18.20
CA ARG A 120 5.34 8.19 -19.22
C ARG A 120 4.81 8.97 -20.43
N ALA A 121 4.82 8.32 -21.59
CA ALA A 121 4.46 8.95 -22.87
C ALA A 121 2.96 9.23 -23.03
N ASP A 122 2.12 8.57 -22.23
CA ASP A 122 0.66 8.58 -22.29
C ASP A 122 0.00 9.58 -21.33
N ASN A 123 0.79 10.50 -20.74
CA ASN A 123 0.33 11.42 -19.69
C ASN A 123 -0.34 10.70 -18.50
N SER A 124 -0.05 9.41 -18.29
CA SER A 124 -0.44 8.73 -17.06
C SER A 124 0.42 9.21 -15.90
N TRP A 125 0.06 8.80 -14.68
CA TRP A 125 0.95 8.85 -13.53
C TRP A 125 2.36 8.34 -13.89
N PRO A 126 3.42 9.05 -13.51
CA PRO A 126 4.80 8.65 -13.82
C PRO A 126 5.13 7.33 -13.14
N ASP A 127 6.12 6.61 -13.68
CA ASP A 127 6.78 5.56 -12.91
C ASP A 127 7.71 6.24 -11.88
N ILE A 128 7.98 5.58 -10.75
CA ILE A 128 8.83 6.13 -9.70
C ILE A 128 9.98 5.18 -9.41
N GLU A 129 11.21 5.63 -9.58
CA GLU A 129 12.37 4.94 -9.05
C GLU A 129 12.56 5.30 -7.57
N ILE A 130 12.65 4.28 -6.72
CA ILE A 130 12.78 4.46 -5.26
C ILE A 130 14.25 4.42 -4.86
N GLY A 131 14.83 5.60 -4.62
CA GLY A 131 16.23 5.75 -4.27
C GLY A 131 16.55 5.21 -2.87
N GLY A 132 17.77 4.70 -2.69
CA GLY A 132 18.26 4.18 -1.41
C GLY A 132 19.74 3.78 -1.46
N PRO A 133 20.25 3.07 -0.47
CA PRO A 133 21.59 2.50 -0.53
C PRO A 133 21.72 1.45 -1.64
N GLY A 134 22.67 1.62 -2.56
CA GLY A 134 22.95 0.66 -3.64
C GLY A 134 23.15 1.34 -5.01
N PHE A 135 23.04 0.53 -6.08
CA PHE A 135 23.23 0.98 -7.47
C PHE A 135 22.12 0.50 -8.41
N CYS A 136 21.15 -0.25 -7.91
CA CYS A 136 19.98 -0.69 -8.64
C CYS A 136 18.76 -0.42 -7.77
N PHE A 137 17.82 0.34 -8.29
CA PHE A 137 16.66 0.80 -7.56
C PHE A 137 15.38 0.27 -8.23
N PRO A 138 14.39 -0.19 -7.45
CA PRO A 138 13.16 -0.69 -8.01
C PRO A 138 12.34 0.46 -8.62
N ILE A 139 11.64 0.16 -9.72
CA ILE A 139 10.69 1.08 -10.34
C ILE A 139 9.28 0.67 -9.93
N TRP A 140 8.51 1.62 -9.45
CA TRP A 140 7.13 1.46 -9.03
C TRP A 140 6.20 2.15 -10.02
N ARG A 141 5.03 1.56 -10.27
CA ARG A 141 4.02 2.06 -11.20
C ARG A 141 2.68 2.17 -10.50
N MET A 142 1.99 3.28 -10.77
CA MET A 142 0.61 3.49 -10.35
C MET A 142 -0.30 2.39 -10.91
N GLN A 143 -1.08 1.76 -10.05
CA GLN A 143 -2.06 0.75 -10.43
C GLN A 143 -3.41 1.44 -10.72
N GLU A 144 -3.79 1.43 -12.00
CA GLU A 144 -5.08 1.92 -12.47
C GLU A 144 -6.21 1.12 -11.79
N GLY A 145 -7.01 1.80 -10.95
CA GLY A 145 -8.11 1.20 -10.19
C GLY A 145 -7.91 1.16 -8.68
N THR A 146 -6.69 1.06 -8.17
CA THR A 146 -6.42 1.18 -6.71
C THR A 146 -5.93 2.59 -6.34
N GLY A 147 -5.31 3.29 -7.29
CA GLY A 147 -4.69 4.59 -7.04
C GLY A 147 -3.40 4.50 -6.21
N SER A 148 -2.83 3.31 -6.05
CA SER A 148 -1.59 3.10 -5.30
C SER A 148 -0.44 2.68 -6.20
N TYR A 149 0.77 3.05 -5.81
CA TYR A 149 2.01 2.60 -6.46
C TYR A 149 2.41 1.21 -5.98
N ASP A 150 2.80 0.37 -6.95
CA ASP A 150 3.29 -0.99 -6.73
C ASP A 150 4.59 -1.23 -7.52
N ILE A 151 5.42 -2.18 -7.08
CA ILE A 151 6.66 -2.54 -7.79
C ILE A 151 6.33 -3.03 -9.21
N TRP A 152 6.85 -2.31 -10.20
CA TRP A 152 6.78 -2.65 -11.63
C TRP A 152 8.04 -3.36 -12.09
N LYS A 153 9.22 -2.89 -11.67
CA LYS A 153 10.50 -3.54 -11.92
C LYS A 153 11.27 -3.68 -10.62
N ARG A 154 11.90 -4.84 -10.44
CA ARG A 154 12.75 -5.12 -9.28
C ARG A 154 14.18 -5.39 -9.73
N CYS A 155 15.11 -5.24 -8.81
CA CYS A 155 16.50 -5.59 -9.04
C CYS A 155 16.71 -7.10 -8.89
N GLU A 156 17.15 -7.74 -9.97
CA GLU A 156 17.63 -9.11 -9.98
C GLU A 156 19.04 -9.12 -10.57
N ASN A 157 20.02 -9.62 -9.82
CA ASN A 157 21.42 -9.69 -10.25
C ASN A 157 21.96 -8.34 -10.79
N GLY A 158 21.59 -7.24 -10.13
CA GLY A 158 22.00 -5.89 -10.50
C GLY A 158 21.31 -5.30 -11.74
N ARG A 159 20.25 -5.94 -12.25
CA ARG A 159 19.48 -5.45 -13.41
C ARG A 159 18.01 -5.30 -13.06
N LEU A 160 17.36 -4.30 -13.65
CA LEU A 160 15.92 -4.15 -13.58
C LEU A 160 15.23 -5.22 -14.40
N VAL A 161 14.42 -6.04 -13.73
CA VAL A 161 13.57 -7.05 -14.35
C VAL A 161 12.12 -6.70 -14.06
N GLU A 162 11.29 -6.73 -15.10
CA GLU A 162 9.85 -6.54 -14.94
C GLU A 162 9.29 -7.61 -14.02
N VAL A 163 8.58 -7.15 -12.99
CA VAL A 163 7.75 -8.03 -12.21
C VAL A 163 6.61 -8.39 -13.14
N LYS A 164 6.60 -9.64 -13.64
CA LYS A 164 5.46 -10.13 -14.42
C LYS A 164 4.21 -9.81 -13.60
N PRO A 165 3.28 -8.98 -14.11
CA PRO A 165 1.96 -8.94 -13.52
C PRO A 165 1.46 -10.39 -13.57
N SER A 166 0.92 -10.90 -12.47
CA SER A 166 -0.09 -11.93 -12.62
C SER A 166 -1.09 -11.34 -13.62
N SER A 167 -1.28 -12.01 -14.76
CA SER A 167 -1.96 -11.48 -15.95
C SER A 167 -3.17 -10.62 -15.58
N PRO A 168 -3.42 -9.51 -16.29
CA PRO A 168 -4.59 -8.69 -16.02
C PRO A 168 -5.83 -9.59 -16.10
N VAL A 169 -6.51 -9.75 -14.97
CA VAL A 169 -7.85 -10.34 -14.94
C VAL A 169 -8.77 -9.29 -15.56
N THR A 170 -8.74 -9.28 -16.90
CA THR A 170 -9.80 -8.67 -17.69
C THR A 170 -11.09 -9.29 -17.18
N GLY A 171 -12.03 -8.44 -16.79
CA GLY A 171 -13.30 -8.87 -16.25
C GLY A 171 -13.92 -9.99 -17.08
N THR A 172 -14.63 -10.88 -16.40
CA THR A 172 -15.33 -12.05 -16.96
C THR A 172 -14.44 -13.26 -17.28
N GLN A 173 -13.84 -13.87 -16.25
CA GLN A 173 -13.69 -15.33 -16.25
C GLN A 173 -14.07 -15.89 -14.87
N PRO A 174 -14.93 -16.92 -14.79
CA PRO A 174 -15.33 -17.52 -13.52
C PRO A 174 -14.10 -17.95 -12.74
N ALA A 175 -14.11 -17.70 -11.44
CA ALA A 175 -13.15 -18.25 -10.50
C ALA A 175 -12.92 -19.72 -10.87
N SER A 176 -11.72 -20.03 -11.36
CA SER A 176 -11.35 -21.39 -11.66
C SER A 176 -11.45 -22.16 -10.36
N ILE A 177 -12.48 -23.00 -10.29
CA ILE A 177 -12.56 -24.14 -9.38
C ILE A 177 -11.28 -24.95 -9.66
N GLY A 178 -10.29 -24.79 -8.79
CA GLY A 178 -8.93 -25.26 -9.03
C GLY A 178 -8.23 -25.57 -7.73
N THR A 179 -8.64 -26.69 -7.13
CA THR A 179 -8.01 -27.40 -6.01
C THR A 179 -8.12 -26.73 -4.64
N GLN A 180 -9.01 -27.28 -3.81
CA GLN A 180 -9.06 -27.01 -2.38
C GLN A 180 -7.72 -27.35 -1.75
N VAL A 181 -6.90 -26.34 -1.47
CA VAL A 181 -5.85 -26.53 -0.48
C VAL A 181 -6.59 -26.57 0.87
N PRO A 182 -6.45 -27.62 1.68
CA PRO A 182 -7.02 -27.61 3.02
C PRO A 182 -6.49 -26.37 3.73
N VAL A 183 -7.42 -25.47 4.04
CA VAL A 183 -7.14 -24.26 4.81
C VAL A 183 -6.96 -24.65 6.27
N GLU A 184 -7.27 -25.87 6.68
CA GLU A 184 -6.99 -26.37 8.01
C GLU A 184 -5.72 -27.24 8.00
N ILE A 185 -4.79 -26.94 8.90
CA ILE A 185 -3.60 -27.76 9.17
C ILE A 185 -3.57 -28.15 10.64
N ASN A 186 -2.83 -29.21 10.97
CA ASN A 186 -2.64 -29.60 12.37
C ASN A 186 -1.86 -28.50 13.11
N LYS A 187 -2.52 -27.79 14.02
CA LYS A 187 -1.94 -26.73 14.86
C LYS A 187 -0.65 -27.19 15.58
N ALA A 188 -0.58 -28.46 16.02
CA ALA A 188 0.60 -29.00 16.69
C ALA A 188 1.86 -29.09 15.80
N LYS A 189 1.73 -28.82 14.49
CA LYS A 189 2.85 -28.78 13.54
C LYS A 189 3.25 -27.36 13.13
N VAL A 190 2.69 -26.33 13.76
CA VAL A 190 2.99 -24.92 13.50
C VAL A 190 3.84 -24.40 14.66
N ASP A 191 4.96 -23.76 14.35
CA ASP A 191 5.91 -23.27 15.34
C ASP A 191 6.23 -21.80 15.08
N GLY A 192 6.16 -20.96 16.11
CA GLY A 192 6.40 -19.53 15.97
C GLY A 192 5.70 -18.65 17.02
N PRO A 193 6.01 -17.35 17.05
CA PRO A 193 5.44 -16.41 18.01
C PRO A 193 3.93 -16.19 17.82
N PRO A 194 3.17 -16.00 18.92
CA PRO A 194 1.76 -15.65 18.86
C PRO A 194 1.56 -14.15 18.58
N TYR A 195 0.53 -13.84 17.79
CA TYR A 195 0.08 -12.47 17.50
C TYR A 195 -1.43 -12.34 17.72
N ASP A 196 -1.88 -11.18 18.17
CA ASP A 196 -3.29 -10.80 18.08
C ASP A 196 -3.61 -10.38 16.65
N HIS A 197 -4.71 -10.93 16.13
CA HIS A 197 -5.35 -10.49 14.91
C HIS A 197 -6.84 -10.31 15.15
N ASN A 198 -7.26 -9.05 15.29
CA ASN A 198 -8.65 -8.66 15.48
C ASN A 198 -9.32 -9.37 16.68
N GLY A 199 -8.58 -9.57 17.78
CA GLY A 199 -9.03 -10.24 19.00
C GLY A 199 -8.98 -11.77 18.93
N SER A 200 -8.37 -12.36 17.89
CA SER A 200 -8.04 -13.79 17.82
C SER A 200 -6.54 -13.96 17.94
N ILE A 201 -6.09 -15.07 18.52
CA ILE A 201 -4.66 -15.39 18.52
C ILE A 201 -4.31 -16.20 17.28
N VAL A 202 -3.25 -15.80 16.59
CA VAL A 202 -2.65 -16.52 15.46
C VAL A 202 -1.19 -16.85 15.76
N ILE A 203 -0.68 -17.94 15.20
CA ILE A 203 0.76 -18.27 15.20
C ILE A 203 1.35 -17.87 13.86
N VAL A 204 2.50 -17.20 13.89
CA VAL A 204 3.28 -16.83 12.71
C VAL A 204 4.48 -17.76 12.59
N ASP A 205 4.39 -18.74 11.68
CA ASP A 205 5.47 -19.70 11.38
C ASP A 205 6.22 -19.21 10.14
N ALA A 206 7.22 -18.36 10.38
CA ALA A 206 8.05 -17.74 9.36
C ALA A 206 8.76 -18.78 8.47
N ALA A 207 9.28 -19.83 9.08
CA ALA A 207 10.02 -20.90 8.39
C ALA A 207 9.14 -21.70 7.42
N LYS A 208 7.83 -21.76 7.63
CA LYS A 208 6.87 -22.38 6.71
C LYS A 208 6.08 -21.38 5.88
N GLY A 209 6.24 -20.09 6.14
CA GLY A 209 5.49 -19.03 5.49
C GLY A 209 4.00 -19.02 5.85
N LEU A 210 3.64 -19.38 7.09
CA LEU A 210 2.24 -19.58 7.49
C LEU A 210 1.82 -18.61 8.60
N ILE A 211 0.57 -18.16 8.52
CA ILE A 211 -0.13 -17.52 9.64
C ILE A 211 -1.41 -18.31 9.91
N VAL A 212 -1.57 -18.80 11.14
CA VAL A 212 -2.57 -19.84 11.46
C VAL A 212 -3.33 -19.46 12.71
N TYR A 213 -4.66 -19.59 12.69
CA TYR A 213 -5.48 -19.38 13.88
C TYR A 213 -5.16 -20.37 14.98
N ASP A 214 -4.77 -19.85 16.13
CA ASP A 214 -4.50 -20.60 17.34
C ASP A 214 -5.75 -20.68 18.22
N ARG A 215 -6.28 -19.50 18.55
CA ARG A 215 -7.49 -19.27 19.36
C ARG A 215 -8.38 -18.27 18.63
N PRO A 216 -9.28 -18.71 17.73
CA PRO A 216 -10.28 -17.84 17.12
C PRO A 216 -11.18 -17.20 18.18
N LYS A 217 -11.51 -15.91 18.03
CA LYS A 217 -12.47 -15.26 18.93
C LYS A 217 -13.85 -15.89 18.85
N LYS A 218 -14.62 -15.80 19.94
CA LYS A 218 -15.95 -16.43 20.07
C LYS A 218 -16.90 -16.12 18.90
N SER A 219 -16.88 -14.88 18.39
CA SER A 219 -17.78 -14.46 17.30
C SER A 219 -17.50 -15.12 15.94
N ILE A 220 -16.30 -15.70 15.74
CA ILE A 220 -15.94 -16.40 14.49
C ILE A 220 -15.71 -17.90 14.67
N ALA A 221 -15.71 -18.41 15.91
CA ALA A 221 -15.37 -19.80 16.24
C ALA A 221 -16.27 -20.86 15.57
N ALA A 222 -17.49 -20.48 15.18
CA ALA A 222 -18.40 -21.35 14.41
C ALA A 222 -18.03 -21.47 12.92
N THR A 223 -17.09 -20.65 12.44
CA THR A 223 -16.65 -20.58 11.03
C THR A 223 -15.16 -20.87 10.88
N VAL A 224 -14.36 -20.42 11.84
CA VAL A 224 -12.89 -20.56 11.85
C VAL A 224 -12.51 -21.37 13.08
N LYS A 225 -11.81 -22.49 12.87
CA LYS A 225 -11.36 -23.38 13.94
C LYS A 225 -9.86 -23.20 14.21
N PRO A 226 -9.34 -23.57 15.39
CA PRO A 226 -7.89 -23.71 15.59
C PRO A 226 -7.25 -24.56 14.48
N GLY A 227 -6.11 -24.12 13.95
CA GLY A 227 -5.44 -24.72 12.80
C GLY A 227 -5.86 -24.18 11.43
N THR A 228 -6.86 -23.29 11.37
CA THR A 228 -7.25 -22.63 10.11
C THR A 228 -6.16 -21.63 9.69
N VAL A 229 -5.66 -21.74 8.47
CA VAL A 229 -4.65 -20.90 7.83
C VAL A 229 -5.28 -19.58 7.41
N LEU A 230 -4.83 -18.48 8.00
CA LEU A 230 -5.20 -17.12 7.60
C LEU A 230 -4.38 -16.64 6.40
N PHE A 231 -3.10 -17.01 6.35
CA PHE A 231 -2.19 -16.61 5.28
C PHE A 231 -1.16 -17.70 4.96
N ARG A 232 -0.80 -17.82 3.68
CA ARG A 232 0.27 -18.67 3.17
C ARG A 232 1.13 -17.90 2.18
N GLY A 233 2.41 -17.74 2.50
CA GLY A 233 3.43 -17.14 1.64
C GLY A 233 4.63 -18.06 1.44
N GLN A 234 5.70 -17.51 0.87
CA GLN A 234 7.00 -18.18 0.87
C GLN A 234 7.60 -18.11 2.29
N PRO A 235 8.39 -19.12 2.73
CA PRO A 235 9.16 -19.02 3.95
C PRO A 235 10.02 -17.74 4.02
N TRP A 236 10.13 -17.18 5.22
CA TRP A 236 11.06 -16.10 5.51
C TRP A 236 11.91 -16.42 6.74
N LYS A 237 13.07 -15.79 6.84
CA LYS A 237 13.96 -15.95 8.00
C LYS A 237 13.44 -15.08 9.13
N ASP A 238 13.16 -15.69 10.28
CA ASP A 238 12.85 -14.92 11.47
C ASP A 238 14.10 -14.19 11.98
N GLY A 239 13.96 -12.95 12.42
CA GLY A 239 15.06 -12.07 12.85
C GLY A 239 15.66 -11.16 11.75
N ASP A 240 15.37 -11.39 10.48
CA ASP A 240 15.73 -10.45 9.41
C ASP A 240 14.77 -9.23 9.47
N THR A 241 15.31 -8.02 9.36
CA THR A 241 14.53 -6.78 9.39
C THR A 241 13.99 -6.43 8.02
N ASP A 242 12.74 -5.93 7.98
CA ASP A 242 12.08 -5.38 6.79
C ASP A 242 11.88 -6.39 5.64
N ILE A 243 11.57 -7.64 5.98
CA ILE A 243 11.32 -8.67 4.97
C ILE A 243 9.96 -8.42 4.31
N VAL A 244 9.98 -8.32 2.99
CA VAL A 244 8.75 -8.30 2.20
C VAL A 244 8.18 -9.72 2.14
N ILE A 245 7.05 -9.92 2.83
CA ILE A 245 6.29 -11.16 2.78
C ILE A 245 5.14 -11.01 1.78
N LYS A 246 5.00 -11.98 0.88
CA LYS A 246 3.95 -12.05 -0.15
C LYS A 246 3.31 -13.42 -0.14
N GLY A 247 2.01 -13.47 -0.33
CA GLY A 247 1.29 -14.73 -0.32
C GLY A 247 -0.21 -14.57 -0.49
N THR A 248 -0.93 -15.63 -0.15
CA THR A 248 -2.37 -15.70 -0.23
C THR A 248 -2.95 -15.58 1.17
N ALA A 249 -3.80 -14.58 1.37
CA ALA A 249 -4.66 -14.47 2.55
C ALA A 249 -6.05 -15.03 2.26
N TYR A 250 -6.77 -15.42 3.32
CA TYR A 250 -8.09 -16.03 3.22
C TYR A 250 -9.14 -15.27 4.04
N VAL A 251 -10.32 -15.06 3.45
CA VAL A 251 -11.51 -14.54 4.14
C VAL A 251 -12.56 -15.63 4.33
N PHE A 252 -13.23 -15.60 5.48
CA PHE A 252 -14.13 -16.66 5.92
C PHE A 252 -15.56 -16.14 6.09
N LYS A 253 -16.54 -16.94 5.67
CA LYS A 253 -17.98 -16.71 5.90
C LYS A 253 -18.63 -18.04 6.24
N LYS A 254 -19.47 -18.06 7.27
CA LYS A 254 -20.16 -19.27 7.72
C LYS A 254 -20.90 -19.94 6.55
N GLY A 255 -20.70 -21.25 6.38
CA GLY A 255 -21.33 -22.04 5.31
C GLY A 255 -20.73 -21.83 3.92
N CYS A 256 -19.71 -20.99 3.77
CA CYS A 256 -19.00 -20.79 2.52
C CYS A 256 -17.59 -21.34 2.60
N GLN A 257 -17.05 -21.76 1.45
CA GLN A 257 -15.63 -22.01 1.32
C GLN A 257 -14.83 -20.74 1.66
N ALA A 258 -13.54 -20.87 2.01
CA ALA A 258 -12.69 -19.69 2.17
C ALA A 258 -12.48 -19.00 0.81
N ALA A 259 -12.44 -17.68 0.77
CA ALA A 259 -12.05 -16.95 -0.44
C ALA A 259 -10.63 -16.43 -0.28
N ALA A 260 -9.80 -16.74 -1.26
CA ALA A 260 -8.40 -16.35 -1.32
C ALA A 260 -8.26 -14.95 -1.95
N TYR A 261 -7.24 -14.21 -1.52
CA TYR A 261 -6.77 -13.01 -2.20
C TYR A 261 -5.27 -12.83 -1.96
N GLU A 262 -4.58 -12.16 -2.87
CA GLU A 262 -3.17 -11.84 -2.68
C GLU A 262 -3.02 -10.79 -1.59
N ALA A 263 -2.07 -11.01 -0.70
CA ALA A 263 -1.71 -10.07 0.35
C ALA A 263 -0.19 -9.98 0.47
N ARG A 264 0.28 -8.79 0.79
CA ARG A 264 1.71 -8.53 0.96
C ARG A 264 1.96 -7.52 2.06
N GLY A 265 3.16 -7.54 2.61
CA GLY A 265 3.56 -6.54 3.58
C GLY A 265 4.97 -6.74 4.04
N THR A 266 5.33 -6.03 5.10
CA THR A 266 6.69 -6.05 5.64
C THR A 266 6.64 -6.65 7.04
N TYR A 267 7.43 -7.69 7.27
CA TYR A 267 7.63 -8.31 8.57
C TYR A 267 8.88 -7.69 9.23
N HIS A 268 8.71 -7.17 10.45
CA HIS A 268 9.78 -6.51 11.21
C HIS A 268 9.86 -7.08 12.63
N PRO A 269 10.74 -8.06 12.87
CA PRO A 269 10.91 -8.71 14.18
C PRO A 269 11.91 -7.93 15.05
N MET A 270 11.68 -6.66 15.37
CA MET A 270 12.51 -6.00 16.40
C MET A 270 12.00 -6.29 17.81
N HIS A 271 12.97 -6.53 18.71
CA HIS A 271 12.86 -6.79 20.14
C HIS A 271 11.63 -6.13 20.82
N GLY A 272 10.51 -6.84 20.85
CA GLY A 272 9.35 -6.48 21.68
C GLY A 272 8.43 -5.38 21.15
N ILE A 273 8.51 -4.96 19.89
CA ILE A 273 7.53 -4.05 19.25
C ILE A 273 7.15 -4.56 17.86
N SER A 274 6.14 -5.43 17.79
CA SER A 274 5.89 -6.33 16.66
C SER A 274 4.49 -6.12 16.09
N GLN A 275 4.20 -4.91 15.57
CA GLN A 275 3.05 -4.75 14.69
C GLN A 275 3.51 -4.93 13.25
N PHE A 276 3.07 -5.99 12.57
CA PHE A 276 3.25 -6.12 11.13
C PHE A 276 1.91 -6.17 10.41
N ARG A 277 1.92 -5.80 9.12
CA ARG A 277 0.70 -5.64 8.33
C ARG A 277 0.83 -6.36 7.01
N LEU A 278 -0.28 -6.95 6.58
CA LEU A 278 -0.46 -7.43 5.21
C LEU A 278 -1.62 -6.67 4.58
N GLU A 279 -1.44 -6.26 3.34
CA GLU A 279 -2.42 -5.51 2.56
C GLU A 279 -2.69 -6.20 1.23
N GLY A 280 -3.94 -6.17 0.79
CA GLY A 280 -4.40 -6.81 -0.43
C GLY A 280 -5.85 -6.47 -0.75
N ALA A 281 -6.23 -6.60 -2.03
CA ALA A 281 -7.60 -6.37 -2.46
C ALA A 281 -8.50 -7.54 -1.99
N SER A 282 -9.14 -7.39 -0.84
CA SER A 282 -9.93 -8.46 -0.23
C SER A 282 -11.26 -8.69 -0.95
N PRO A 283 -11.76 -9.94 -1.03
CA PRO A 283 -13.01 -10.25 -1.70
C PRO A 283 -14.22 -9.72 -0.93
N ILE A 284 -15.11 -9.02 -1.64
CA ILE A 284 -16.42 -8.61 -1.14
C ILE A 284 -17.41 -9.72 -1.44
N ARG A 285 -17.98 -10.31 -0.40
CA ARG A 285 -19.02 -11.34 -0.53
C ARG A 285 -20.40 -10.74 -0.63
N SER A 286 -21.23 -11.37 -1.45
CA SER A 286 -22.68 -11.20 -1.38
C SER A 286 -23.17 -11.37 0.06
N LYS A 287 -24.15 -10.57 0.47
CA LYS A 287 -24.78 -10.73 1.79
C LYS A 287 -25.57 -12.03 1.87
N THR A 288 -26.23 -12.43 0.78
CA THR A 288 -27.18 -13.54 0.74
C THR A 288 -26.61 -14.86 0.19
N SER A 289 -25.48 -14.83 -0.52
CA SER A 289 -24.84 -16.02 -1.10
C SER A 289 -23.36 -16.13 -0.74
N CYS A 290 -22.66 -17.13 -1.27
CA CYS A 290 -21.22 -17.28 -1.15
C CYS A 290 -20.44 -16.60 -2.28
N ASP A 291 -21.14 -15.92 -3.20
CA ASP A 291 -20.54 -15.30 -4.38
C ASP A 291 -19.64 -14.14 -4.00
N ILE A 292 -18.53 -14.00 -4.73
CA ILE A 292 -17.68 -12.82 -4.70
C ILE A 292 -18.26 -11.82 -5.68
N ILE A 293 -18.72 -10.67 -5.17
CA ILE A 293 -19.37 -9.61 -5.95
C ILE A 293 -18.43 -8.44 -6.25
N GLY A 294 -17.20 -8.50 -5.75
CA GLY A 294 -16.18 -7.50 -5.99
C GLY A 294 -14.94 -7.74 -5.14
N HIS A 295 -13.98 -6.84 -5.23
CA HIS A 295 -12.81 -6.79 -4.36
C HIS A 295 -12.60 -5.35 -3.90
N THR A 296 -11.99 -5.16 -2.74
CA THR A 296 -11.65 -3.82 -2.23
C THR A 296 -10.27 -3.81 -1.62
N ALA A 297 -9.47 -2.80 -1.92
CA ALA A 297 -8.22 -2.52 -1.22
C ALA A 297 -8.44 -1.80 0.13
N ILE A 298 -9.66 -1.33 0.37
CA ILE A 298 -10.03 -0.52 1.53
C ILE A 298 -11.10 -1.28 2.32
N GLY A 299 -10.74 -1.81 3.47
CA GLY A 299 -11.66 -2.58 4.30
C GLY A 299 -10.97 -3.39 5.39
N PRO A 300 -11.74 -3.91 6.37
CA PRO A 300 -11.21 -4.64 7.52
C PRO A 300 -10.52 -5.95 7.14
N ASN A 301 -10.89 -6.54 5.99
CA ASN A 301 -10.25 -7.73 5.45
C ASN A 301 -9.14 -7.40 4.44
N SER A 302 -8.99 -6.14 4.01
CA SER A 302 -7.97 -5.72 3.03
C SER A 302 -6.66 -5.31 3.71
N LYS A 303 -6.73 -5.09 5.03
CA LYS A 303 -5.59 -4.73 5.88
C LYS A 303 -5.58 -5.67 7.08
N LEU A 304 -4.75 -6.69 7.02
CA LEU A 304 -4.51 -7.60 8.13
C LEU A 304 -3.44 -7.00 9.01
N VAL A 305 -3.80 -6.71 10.25
CA VAL A 305 -2.89 -6.20 11.27
C VAL A 305 -2.63 -7.31 12.27
N PHE A 306 -1.36 -7.48 12.61
CA PHE A 306 -0.89 -8.47 13.58
C PHE A 306 -0.13 -7.72 14.65
N ASP A 307 -0.64 -7.73 15.87
CA ASP A 307 -0.03 -7.11 17.04
C ASP A 307 0.60 -8.20 17.93
N ILE A 308 1.61 -7.85 18.75
CA ILE A 308 2.13 -8.80 19.75
C ILE A 308 0.97 -9.31 20.61
N ALA A 309 0.84 -10.62 20.72
CA ALA A 309 0.01 -11.21 21.76
C ALA A 309 0.77 -11.14 23.09
N ILE A 310 0.35 -10.26 23.99
CA ILE A 310 0.78 -10.30 25.39
C ILE A 310 -0.11 -11.35 26.06
N GLU A 311 0.48 -12.49 26.43
CA GLU A 311 -0.21 -13.48 27.27
C GLU A 311 -0.30 -13.04 28.74
#